data_AF-A0A326RP07-F1
#
_entry.id   AF-A0A326RP07-F1
#
_cell.length_a   1.000
_cell.length_b   1.000
_cell.length_c   1.000
_cell.angle_alpha   90.00
_cell.angle_beta   90.00
_cell.angle_gamma   90.00
#
_symmetry.space_group_name_H-M   'P 1'
#
loop_
_entity.id
_entity.type
_entity.pdbx_description
1 polymer ?
#
loop_
_entity_poly.entity_id
_entity_poly.type
_entity_poly.pdbx_seq_one_letter_code
_entity_poly.pdbx_strand_id
1 'polypeptide(L)'
;MNWNKLTLASQLEEIRTISQEKPVLIFKHSTRCSISSMSLDRVLRNWKDEDRDKVTPYYLDLISYRSLSDRIEEEFGIPHESPQVLVIKKGQATYHQSHFGISYPEIMANL
;
A
#
# COMPACT_ATOMS: atom_id res chain seq x y z
N MET A 1 2.14 12.84 7.66
CA MET A 1 2.38 11.49 7.09
C MET A 1 3.38 11.64 5.95
N ASN A 2 4.52 10.95 6.04
CA ASN A 2 5.65 11.14 5.13
C ASN A 2 5.79 9.97 4.14
N TRP A 3 4.68 9.42 3.66
CA TRP A 3 4.68 8.36 2.63
C TRP A 3 4.51 8.98 1.24
N ASN A 4 4.98 8.28 0.21
CA ASN A 4 4.81 8.74 -1.16
C ASN A 4 3.33 8.73 -1.52
N LYS A 5 2.82 9.80 -2.13
CA LYS A 5 1.44 9.82 -2.63
C LYS A 5 1.41 9.12 -3.98
N LEU A 6 0.48 8.18 -4.13
CA LEU A 6 0.20 7.52 -5.40
C LEU A 6 -0.96 8.26 -6.08
N THR A 7 -0.64 9.09 -7.07
CA THR A 7 -1.61 9.99 -7.73
C THR A 7 -1.55 9.91 -9.26
N LEU A 8 -0.52 9.27 -9.82
CA LEU A 8 -0.32 9.12 -11.26
C LEU A 8 -0.13 7.64 -11.61
N ALA A 9 -0.67 7.22 -12.75
CA ALA A 9 -0.53 5.85 -13.25
C ALA A 9 0.93 5.46 -13.54
N SER A 10 1.76 6.41 -13.98
CA SER A 10 3.19 6.17 -14.25
C SER A 10 3.97 5.71 -13.02
N GLN A 11 3.49 6.02 -11.81
CA GLN A 11 4.12 5.56 -10.57
C GLN A 11 3.96 4.05 -10.37
N LEU A 12 3.04 3.37 -11.07
CA LEU A 12 2.93 1.91 -10.97
C LEU A 12 4.15 1.21 -11.59
N GLU A 13 4.67 1.73 -12.70
CA GLU A 13 5.94 1.25 -13.29
C GLU A 13 7.14 1.58 -12.39
N GLU A 14 7.13 2.76 -11.75
CA GLU A 14 8.13 3.13 -10.75
C GLU A 14 8.11 2.13 -9.57
N ILE A 15 6.92 1.82 -9.05
CA ILE A 15 6.73 0.83 -7.98
C ILE A 15 7.29 -0.54 -8.40
N ARG A 16 7.00 -1.01 -9.62
CA ARG A 16 7.53 -2.28 -10.13
C ARG A 16 9.05 -2.26 -10.21
N THR A 17 9.64 -1.15 -10.65
CA THR A 17 11.09 -0.97 -10.74
C THR A 17 11.75 -0.96 -9.36
N ILE A 18 11.25 -0.15 -8.42
CA ILE A 18 11.75 -0.10 -7.04
C ILE A 18 11.67 -1.48 -6.39
N SER A 19 10.55 -2.20 -6.62
CA SER A 19 10.32 -3.53 -6.03
C SER A 19 11.32 -4.60 -6.43
N GLN A 20 12.15 -4.37 -7.47
CA GLN A 20 13.24 -5.28 -7.84
C GLN A 20 14.36 -5.30 -6.79
N GLU A 21 14.61 -4.17 -6.14
CA GLU A 21 15.69 -4.01 -5.16
C GLU A 21 15.15 -3.93 -3.73
N LYS A 22 14.03 -3.23 -3.53
CA LYS A 22 13.44 -2.99 -2.22
C LYS A 22 11.92 -3.14 -2.25
N PRO A 23 11.30 -3.88 -1.33
CA PRO A 23 9.86 -4.03 -1.25
C PRO A 23 9.12 -2.68 -1.29
N VAL A 24 7.94 -2.68 -1.88
CA VAL A 24 7.06 -1.51 -1.91
C VAL A 24 5.75 -1.83 -1.21
N LEU A 25 5.35 -0.99 -0.26
CA LEU A 25 4.06 -1.08 0.40
C LEU A 25 3.09 -0.11 -0.28
N ILE A 26 1.93 -0.58 -0.75
CA ILE A 26 0.83 0.29 -1.18
C ILE A 26 -0.30 0.17 -0.15
N PHE A 27 -0.73 1.30 0.41
CA PHE A 27 -1.93 1.37 1.24
C PHE A 27 -3.03 2.13 0.49
N LYS A 28 -4.14 1.45 0.18
CA LYS A 28 -5.35 2.05 -0.37
C LYS A 28 -6.27 2.50 0.75
N HIS A 29 -6.46 3.80 0.89
CA HIS A 29 -7.28 4.40 1.94
C HIS A 29 -8.54 5.05 1.36
N SER A 30 -9.69 4.73 1.94
CA SER A 30 -10.94 5.43 1.70
C SER A 30 -11.14 6.49 2.77
N THR A 31 -11.00 7.77 2.40
CA THR A 31 -11.12 8.93 3.31
C THR A 31 -12.49 9.12 3.94
N ARG A 32 -13.51 8.37 3.49
CA ARG A 32 -14.88 8.42 3.99
C ARG A 32 -15.30 7.15 4.75
N CYS A 33 -14.37 6.23 5.01
CA CYS A 33 -14.63 4.98 5.71
C CYS A 33 -13.88 4.94 7.05
N SER A 34 -14.61 4.86 8.16
CA SER A 34 -14.03 4.84 9.51
C SER A 34 -13.10 3.64 9.73
N ILE A 35 -13.43 2.46 9.18
CA ILE A 35 -12.57 1.28 9.22
C ILE A 35 -11.25 1.57 8.51
N SER A 36 -11.29 2.30 7.40
CA SER A 36 -10.09 2.69 6.65
C SER A 36 -9.19 3.62 7.44
N SER A 37 -9.78 4.61 8.14
CA SER A 37 -9.04 5.53 9.00
C SER A 37 -8.42 4.79 10.19
N MET A 38 -9.18 3.93 10.85
CA MET A 38 -8.70 3.13 11.98
C MET A 38 -7.53 2.20 11.59
N SER A 39 -7.62 1.53 10.45
CA SER A 39 -6.55 0.65 9.95
C SER A 39 -5.29 1.45 9.59
N LEU A 40 -5.43 2.61 8.92
CA LEU A 40 -4.30 3.48 8.61
C LEU A 40 -3.63 4.00 9.89
N ASP A 41 -4.41 4.51 10.83
CA ASP A 41 -3.91 5.03 12.10
C ASP A 41 -3.16 3.95 12.90
N ARG A 42 -3.66 2.70 12.90
CA ARG A 42 -2.96 1.56 13.53
C ARG A 42 -1.59 1.33 12.91
N VAL A 43 -1.49 1.38 11.58
CA VAL A 43 -0.20 1.21 10.89
C VAL A 43 0.73 2.39 11.20
N LEU A 44 0.24 3.63 11.07
CA LEU A 44 1.05 4.83 11.26
C LEU A 44 1.55 4.99 12.71
N ARG A 45 0.76 4.60 13.72
CA ARG A 45 1.21 4.63 15.13
C ARG A 45 2.40 3.70 15.41
N ASN A 46 2.55 2.62 14.64
CA ASN A 46 3.65 1.67 14.78
C ASN A 46 4.77 1.91 13.77
N TRP A 47 4.54 2.73 12.75
CA TRP A 47 5.50 3.04 11.70
C TRP A 47 6.67 3.84 12.26
N LYS A 48 7.88 3.36 12.02
CA LYS A 48 9.12 4.02 12.45
C LYS A 48 9.88 4.58 11.26
N ASP A 49 10.76 5.55 11.49
CA ASP A 49 11.53 6.13 10.39
C ASP A 49 12.50 5.10 9.77
N GLU A 50 13.03 4.16 10.56
CA GLU A 50 13.89 3.08 10.09
C GLU A 50 13.16 2.05 9.21
N ASP A 51 11.82 2.03 9.21
CA ASP A 51 11.06 1.14 8.33
C ASP A 51 11.22 1.54 6.85
N ARG A 52 11.60 2.80 6.56
CA ARG A 52 11.89 3.29 5.21
C ARG A 52 13.10 2.61 4.56
N ASP A 53 14.01 2.11 5.39
CA ASP A 53 15.18 1.37 4.93
C ASP A 53 14.79 -0.04 4.45
N LYS A 54 13.68 -0.57 4.96
CA LYS A 54 13.17 -1.91 4.64
C LYS A 54 12.15 -1.92 3.51
N VAL A 55 11.35 -0.86 3.38
CA VAL A 55 10.24 -0.79 2.42
C VAL A 55 9.97 0.64 1.98
N THR A 56 9.61 0.83 0.71
CA THR A 56 9.14 2.13 0.21
C THR A 56 7.62 2.22 0.35
N PRO A 57 7.06 3.11 1.20
CA PRO A 57 5.62 3.20 1.38
C PRO A 57 4.96 4.19 0.41
N TYR A 58 3.86 3.75 -0.19
CA TYR A 58 2.93 4.53 -1.00
C TYR A 58 1.54 4.55 -0.36
N TYR A 59 0.90 5.71 -0.44
CA TYR A 59 -0.46 5.95 0.00
C TYR A 59 -1.32 6.39 -1.17
N LEU A 60 -2.43 5.70 -1.37
CA LEU A 60 -3.46 6.04 -2.33
C LEU A 60 -4.69 6.54 -1.59
N ASP A 61 -5.10 7.79 -1.86
CA ASP A 61 -6.45 8.24 -1.57
C ASP A 61 -7.41 7.67 -2.61
N LEU A 62 -8.04 6.56 -2.27
CA LEU A 62 -8.95 5.82 -3.15
C LEU A 62 -10.12 6.67 -3.63
N ILE A 63 -10.63 7.58 -2.78
CA ILE A 63 -11.81 8.38 -3.11
C ILE A 63 -11.46 9.39 -4.21
N SER A 64 -10.25 9.95 -4.16
CA SER A 64 -9.75 10.91 -5.15
C SER A 64 -9.24 10.22 -6.42
N TYR A 65 -8.74 8.99 -6.33
CA TYR A 65 -8.02 8.30 -7.42
C TYR A 65 -8.55 6.88 -7.68
N ARG A 66 -9.88 6.74 -7.87
CA ARG A 66 -10.53 5.44 -8.11
C ARG A 66 -9.93 4.69 -9.29
N SER A 67 -9.73 5.36 -10.43
CA SER A 67 -9.15 4.73 -11.63
C SER A 67 -7.74 4.18 -11.39
N LEU A 68 -6.96 4.81 -10.51
CA LEU A 68 -5.63 4.32 -10.14
C LEU A 68 -5.72 3.09 -9.23
N SER A 69 -6.75 2.99 -8.39
CA SER A 69 -7.03 1.77 -7.63
C SER A 69 -7.38 0.60 -8.53
N ASP A 70 -8.23 0.83 -9.53
CA ASP A 70 -8.62 -0.18 -10.51
C ASP A 70 -7.37 -0.63 -11.30
N ARG A 71 -6.51 0.32 -11.66
CA ARG A 71 -5.24 -0.01 -12.32
C ARG A 71 -4.30 -0.86 -11.46
N ILE A 72 -4.24 -0.62 -10.13
CA ILE A 72 -3.45 -1.47 -9.22
C ILE A 72 -3.98 -2.92 -9.21
N GLU A 73 -5.28 -3.13 -9.35
CA GLU A 73 -5.85 -4.48 -9.49
C GLU A 73 -5.40 -5.12 -10.81
N GLU A 74 -5.48 -4.40 -11.93
CA GLU A 74 -5.03 -4.88 -13.24
C GLU A 74 -3.53 -5.24 -13.25
N GLU A 75 -2.67 -4.38 -12.68
CA GLU A 75 -1.22 -4.54 -12.72
C GLU A 75 -0.70 -5.66 -11.79
N PHE A 76 -1.32 -5.83 -10.62
CA PHE A 76 -0.83 -6.77 -9.60
C PHE A 76 -1.73 -8.00 -9.39
N GLY A 77 -2.87 -8.07 -10.08
CA GLY A 77 -3.79 -9.21 -10.05
C GLY A 77 -4.52 -9.41 -8.72
N ILE A 78 -4.55 -8.40 -7.85
CA ILE A 78 -5.22 -8.44 -6.55
C ILE A 78 -6.51 -7.62 -6.61
N PRO A 79 -7.69 -8.25 -6.43
CA PRO A 79 -8.97 -7.55 -6.46
C PRO A 79 -9.01 -6.34 -5.51
N HIS A 80 -9.70 -5.29 -5.93
CA HIS A 80 -9.85 -4.09 -5.15
C HIS A 80 -10.57 -4.33 -3.82
N GLU A 81 -9.95 -3.89 -2.72
CA GLU A 81 -10.54 -3.79 -1.39
C GLU A 81 -10.28 -2.40 -0.79
N SER A 82 -11.05 -2.00 0.23
CA SER A 82 -10.75 -0.77 0.99
C SER A 82 -11.23 -0.81 2.45
N PRO A 83 -10.33 -0.58 3.44
CA PRO A 83 -8.89 -0.39 3.29
C PRO A 83 -8.20 -1.63 2.76
N GLN A 84 -7.08 -1.45 2.07
CA GLN A 84 -6.26 -2.54 1.55
C GLN A 84 -4.78 -2.19 1.63
N VAL A 85 -3.95 -3.19 1.91
CA VAL A 85 -2.51 -3.15 1.82
C VAL A 85 -2.03 -4.19 0.82
N LEU A 86 -1.02 -3.83 0.02
CA LEU A 86 -0.25 -4.73 -0.82
C LEU A 86 1.24 -4.53 -0.55
N VAL A 87 2.00 -5.61 -0.47
CA VAL A 87 3.47 -5.60 -0.52
C VAL A 87 3.90 -6.15 -1.87
N ILE A 88 4.63 -5.34 -2.63
CA ILE A 88 5.13 -5.66 -3.96
C ILE A 88 6.62 -5.99 -3.86
N LYS A 89 7.02 -7.16 -4.36
CA LYS A 89 8.42 -7.59 -4.50
C LYS A 89 8.64 -8.19 -5.88
N LYS A 90 9.78 -7.85 -6.49
CA LYS A 90 10.16 -8.33 -7.83
C LYS A 90 9.03 -8.18 -8.85
N GLY A 91 8.29 -7.06 -8.77
CA GLY A 91 7.19 -6.71 -9.66
C GLY A 91 5.87 -7.44 -9.41
N GLN A 92 5.73 -8.20 -8.31
CA GLN A 92 4.52 -8.98 -8.00
C GLN A 92 4.02 -8.68 -6.58
N ALA A 93 2.70 -8.76 -6.37
CA ALA A 93 2.13 -8.69 -5.02
C ALA A 93 2.38 -10.00 -4.27
N THR A 94 3.24 -9.97 -3.24
CA THR A 94 3.60 -11.16 -2.44
C THR A 94 2.82 -11.27 -1.15
N TYR A 95 2.21 -10.18 -0.69
CA TYR A 95 1.35 -10.15 0.48
C TYR A 95 0.28 -9.09 0.29
N HIS A 96 -0.96 -9.40 0.67
CA HIS A 96 -2.05 -8.44 0.67
C HIS A 96 -3.02 -8.73 1.81
N GLN A 97 -3.61 -7.68 2.36
CA GLN A 97 -4.62 -7.81 3.41
C GLN A 97 -5.55 -6.60 3.42
N SER A 98 -6.78 -6.77 3.89
CA SER A 98 -7.81 -5.71 3.89
C SER A 98 -8.52 -5.56 5.22
N HIS A 99 -9.22 -4.46 5.41
CA HIS A 99 -10.09 -4.23 6.58
C HIS A 99 -9.36 -4.48 7.91
N PHE A 100 -9.90 -5.36 8.76
CA PHE A 100 -9.36 -5.68 10.08
C PHE A 100 -8.11 -6.56 10.03
N GLY A 101 -7.84 -7.21 8.89
CA GLY A 101 -6.65 -8.04 8.71
C GLY A 101 -5.36 -7.22 8.62
N ILE A 102 -5.41 -5.93 8.29
CA ILE A 102 -4.21 -5.10 8.03
C ILE A 102 -3.39 -4.87 9.31
N SER A 103 -2.41 -5.72 9.57
CA SER A 103 -1.60 -5.71 10.78
C SER A 103 -0.18 -5.23 10.49
N TYR A 104 0.33 -4.26 11.26
CA TYR A 104 1.71 -3.78 11.10
C TYR A 104 2.74 -4.90 11.29
N PRO A 105 2.70 -5.72 12.37
CA PRO A 105 3.61 -6.85 12.53
C PRO A 105 3.61 -7.82 11.33
N GLU A 106 2.42 -8.13 10.79
CA GLU A 106 2.29 -9.03 9.63
C GLU A 106 2.86 -8.40 8.36
N ILE A 107 2.64 -7.10 8.13
CA ILE A 107 3.27 -6.37 7.02
C ILE A 107 4.78 -6.49 7.12
N MET A 108 5.34 -6.19 8.30
CA MET A 108 6.79 -6.20 8.51
C MET A 108 7.40 -7.61 8.38
N ALA A 109 6.69 -8.65 8.80
CA ALA A 109 7.11 -10.04 8.66
C ALA A 109 7.09 -10.53 7.19
N ASN A 110 6.33 -9.86 6.33
CA ASN A 110 6.18 -10.20 4.91
C ASN A 110 6.90 -9.22 3.96
N LEU A 111 7.74 -8.31 4.47
CA LEU A 111 8.65 -7.48 3.65
C LEU A 111 9.76 -8.30 3.00
#